data_AF-A0A9J6GY50-F1
#
_entry.id   AF-A0A9J6GY50-F1
#
_cell.length_a   1.000
_cell.length_b   1.000
_cell.length_c   1.000
_cell.angle_alpha   90.00
_cell.angle_beta   90.00
_cell.angle_gamma   90.00
#
_symmetry.space_group_name_H-M   'P 1'
#
loop_
_entity.id
_entity.type
_entity.pdbx_description
1 polymer ?
#
loop_
_entity_poly.entity_id
_entity_poly.type
_entity_poly.pdbx_seq_one_letter_code
_entity_poly.pdbx_strand_id
1 'polypeptide(L)' 'MKRGVASRSATFKLPHVEVLLREEVAKITAQHWANTVQHVISIETKFRGDGGASAHVQPIIIHLDEDDMDSDTNHTGEI' A
#
# COMPACT_ATOMS: atom_id res chain seq x y z
N MET A 1 1.90 -21.73 -3.47
CA MET A 1 1.47 -21.74 -2.05
C MET A 1 0.00 -21.42 -1.84
N LYS A 2 -0.47 -20.15 -1.78
CA LYS A 2 -1.89 -19.83 -1.44
C LYS A 2 -2.91 -20.61 -2.29
N ARG A 3 -2.69 -20.68 -3.60
CA ARG A 3 -3.54 -21.44 -4.53
C ARG A 3 -3.50 -22.95 -4.27
N GLY A 4 -2.34 -23.50 -3.95
CA GLY A 4 -2.15 -24.94 -3.71
C GLY A 4 -2.74 -25.41 -2.38
N VAL A 5 -2.68 -24.57 -1.33
CA VAL A 5 -3.38 -24.82 -0.07
C VAL A 5 -4.88 -24.75 -0.27
N ALA A 6 -5.38 -23.69 -0.94
CA ALA A 6 -6.81 -23.51 -1.19
C ALA A 6 -7.43 -24.63 -2.04
N SER A 7 -6.70 -25.14 -3.04
CA SER A 7 -7.20 -26.22 -3.91
C SER A 7 -7.20 -27.60 -3.26
N ARG A 8 -6.50 -27.79 -2.13
CA ARG A 8 -6.32 -29.09 -1.46
C ARG A 8 -6.92 -29.13 -0.05
N SER A 9 -7.32 -27.98 0.47
CA SER A 9 -7.97 -27.88 1.77
C SER A 9 -9.40 -28.42 1.68
N ALA A 10 -9.58 -29.69 2.04
CA ALA A 10 -10.91 -30.28 2.18
C ALA A 10 -11.63 -29.81 3.46
N THR A 11 -10.88 -29.29 4.44
CA THR A 11 -11.41 -28.76 5.69
C THR A 11 -10.61 -27.53 6.13
N PHE A 12 -11.27 -26.53 6.73
CA PHE A 12 -10.61 -25.34 7.31
C PHE A 12 -9.94 -25.61 8.68
N LYS A 13 -9.66 -26.87 9.00
CA LYS A 13 -9.06 -27.23 10.29
C LYS A 13 -7.58 -26.87 10.28
N LEU A 14 -7.15 -26.11 11.29
CA LEU A 14 -5.79 -25.63 11.49
C LEU A 14 -4.70 -26.69 11.25
N PRO A 15 -4.77 -27.90 11.84
CA PRO A 15 -3.74 -28.92 11.63
C PRO A 15 -3.61 -29.37 10.17
N HIS A 16 -4.72 -29.44 9.44
CA HIS A 16 -4.74 -29.87 8.05
C HIS A 16 -4.17 -28.78 7.13
N VAL A 17 -4.54 -27.52 7.38
CA VAL A 17 -4.01 -26.36 6.66
C VAL A 17 -2.51 -26.20 6.91
N GLU A 18 -2.03 -26.47 8.13
CA GLU A 18 -0.60 -26.40 8.46
C GLU A 18 0.22 -27.42 7.66
N VAL A 19 -0.25 -28.68 7.57
CA VAL A 19 0.41 -29.72 6.76
C VAL A 19 0.49 -29.29 5.29
N LEU A 20 -0.64 -28.84 4.72
CA LEU A 20 -0.67 -28.38 3.34
C LEU A 20 0.25 -27.17 3.11
N LEU A 21 0.34 -26.26 4.08
CA LEU A 21 1.24 -25.12 4.01
C LEU A 21 2.69 -25.59 3.95
N ARG A 22 3.09 -26.50 4.85
CA ARG A 22 4.46 -27.07 4.87
C ARG A 22 4.81 -27.78 3.55
N GLU A 23 3.90 -28.56 3.00
CA GLU A 23 4.09 -29.21 1.70
C GLU A 23 4.27 -28.21 0.55
N GLU A 24 3.50 -27.13 0.57
CA GLU A 24 3.61 -26.08 -0.45
C GLU A 24 4.87 -25.21 -0.28
N VAL A 25 5.35 -25.02 0.96
CA VAL A 25 6.66 -24.39 1.23
C VAL A 25 7.77 -25.26 0.66
N ALA A 26 7.72 -26.57 0.86
CA ALA A 26 8.76 -27.50 0.38
C ALA A 26 8.90 -27.53 -1.16
N LYS A 27 7.86 -27.10 -1.89
CA LYS A 27 7.89 -26.98 -3.36
C LYS A 27 8.53 -25.70 -3.87
N ILE A 28 8.84 -24.74 -3.00
CA ILE A 28 9.55 -23.52 -3.39
C ILE A 28 10.96 -23.90 -3.84
N THR A 29 11.33 -23.42 -5.02
CA THR A 29 12.65 -23.67 -5.62
C THR A 29 13.44 -22.37 -5.69
N ALA A 30 14.75 -22.47 -5.95
CA ALA A 30 15.59 -21.30 -6.21
C ALA A 30 15.03 -20.42 -7.35
N GLN A 31 14.41 -21.02 -8.37
CA GLN A 31 13.79 -20.27 -9.47
C GLN A 31 12.57 -19.47 -9.01
N HIS A 32 11.76 -20.01 -8.10
CA HIS A 32 10.64 -19.26 -7.53
C HIS A 32 11.14 -18.00 -6.81
N TRP A 33 12.22 -18.12 -6.02
CA TRP A 33 12.86 -16.97 -5.37
C TRP A 33 13.44 -15.98 -6.36
N ALA A 34 14.17 -16.44 -7.37
CA ALA A 34 14.73 -15.58 -8.40
C ALA A 34 13.63 -14.78 -9.11
N ASN A 35 12.52 -15.42 -9.46
CA ASN A 35 11.36 -14.75 -10.06
C ASN A 35 10.75 -13.69 -9.14
N THR A 36 10.64 -13.98 -7.84
CA THR A 36 10.14 -12.99 -6.86
C THR A 36 11.06 -11.77 -6.77
N VAL A 37 12.38 -11.98 -6.71
CA VAL A 37 13.36 -10.86 -6.67
C VAL A 37 13.28 -10.03 -7.96
N GLN A 38 13.23 -10.69 -9.12
CA GLN A 38 13.09 -10.00 -10.41
C GLN A 38 11.78 -9.20 -10.50
N HIS A 39 10.69 -9.71 -9.94
CA HIS A 39 9.43 -8.97 -9.88
C HIS A 39 9.56 -7.68 -9.06
N VAL A 40 10.19 -7.73 -7.88
CA VAL A 40 10.40 -6.53 -7.05
C VAL A 40 11.25 -5.49 -7.78
N ILE A 41 12.36 -5.90 -8.40
CA ILE A 41 13.21 -5.03 -9.21
C ILE A 41 12.40 -4.37 -10.34
N SER A 42 11.54 -5.14 -11.01
CA SER A 42 10.69 -4.63 -12.09
C SER A 42 9.68 -3.60 -11.58
N ILE A 43 9.07 -3.81 -10.41
CA ILE A 43 8.13 -2.86 -9.81
C ILE A 43 8.86 -1.56 -9.41
N GLU A 44 10.03 -1.66 -8.79
CA GLU A 44 10.83 -0.49 -8.40
C GLU A 44 11.27 0.31 -9.64
N THR A 45 11.74 -0.37 -10.68
CA THR A 45 12.13 0.25 -11.95
C THR A 45 10.96 1.00 -12.57
N LYS A 46 9.78 0.36 -12.58
CA LYS A 46 8.55 0.99 -13.07
C LYS A 46 8.18 2.22 -12.25
N PHE A 47 8.19 2.11 -10.91
CA PHE A 47 7.88 3.22 -10.02
C PHE A 47 8.83 4.42 -10.21
N ARG A 48 10.12 4.15 -10.42
CA ARG A 48 11.13 5.20 -10.70
C ARG A 48 10.92 5.84 -12.07
N GLY A 49 10.58 5.05 -13.09
CA GLY A 49 10.30 5.53 -14.45
C GLY A 49 9.00 6.33 -14.57
N ASP A 50 7.97 5.97 -13.80
CA ASP A 50 6.64 6.59 -13.82
C ASP A 50 6.57 7.90 -13.00
N GLY A 51 7.71 8.49 -12.62
CA GLY A 51 7.76 9.85 -12.07
C GLY A 51 7.51 9.97 -10.55
N GLY A 52 7.64 8.90 -9.77
CA GLY A 52 7.41 8.89 -8.32
C GLY A 52 8.30 9.85 -7.48
N ALA A 53 9.24 10.55 -8.09
CA ALA A 53 10.13 11.51 -7.44
C ALA A 53 9.89 12.99 -7.82
N SER A 54 8.89 13.31 -8.64
CA SER A 54 8.65 14.71 -9.04
C SER A 54 7.16 15.11 -8.99
N ALA A 55 6.51 14.86 -7.86
CA ALA A 55 5.45 15.78 -7.47
C ALA A 55 6.14 17.08 -7.07
N HIS A 56 6.15 18.07 -7.97
CA HIS A 56 6.59 19.43 -7.66
C HIS A 56 5.57 20.01 -6.66
N VAL A 57 5.75 19.74 -5.37
CA VAL A 57 4.90 20.30 -4.33
C VAL A 57 5.24 21.78 -4.27
N GLN A 58 4.32 22.63 -4.74
CA GLN A 58 4.50 24.06 -4.61
C GLN A 58 4.52 24.40 -3.10
N PRO A 59 5.49 25.21 -2.65
CA PRO A 59 5.55 25.61 -1.25
C PRO A 59 4.29 26.41 -0.90
N ILE A 60 3.69 26.09 0.24
CA ILE A 60 2.62 26.90 0.81
C ILE A 60 3.29 28.14 1.43
N ILE A 61 3.01 29.31 0.88
CA ILE A 61 3.46 30.59 1.43
C ILE A 61 2.33 31.12 2.34
N ILE A 62 2.58 31.18 3.64
CA ILE A 62 1.67 31.80 4.61
C ILE A 62 2.17 33.22 4.83
N HIS A 63 1.37 34.20 4.43
CA HIS A 63 1.60 35.60 4.74
C HIS A 63 1.06 35.87 6.14
N LEU A 64 1.95 36.16 7.08
CA LEU A 64 1.59 36.62 8.41
C LEU A 64 1.52 38.14 8.36
N ASP A 65 0.43 38.67 7.80
CA ASP A 65 0.14 40.09 7.96
C ASP A 65 -0.41 40.29 9.39
N GLU A 66 0.06 41.31 10.09
CA GLU A 66 -0.27 41.59 11.51
C GLU A 66 -1.73 42.03 11.75
N ASP A 67 -2.59 41.97 10.73
CA ASP A 67 -3.97 42.50 10.76
C ASP A 67 -5.03 41.40 10.56
N ASP A 68 -4.84 40.24 11.19
CA ASP A 68 -5.93 39.28 11.47
C ASP A 68 -6.90 39.90 12.51
N MET A 69 -7.65 40.91 12.07
CA MET A 69 -8.83 41.41 12.77
C MET A 69 -10.04 40.58 12.31
N ASP A 70 -10.22 39.44 12.97
CA ASP A 70 -11.44 38.63 12.90
C ASP A 70 -12.64 39.51 13.29
N SER A 71 -13.43 39.94 12.31
CA SER A 71 -14.72 40.60 12.55
C SER A 71 -15.84 39.62 12.29
N ASP A 72 -16.09 38.74 13.27
CA ASP A 72 -17.29 37.93 13.38
C ASP A 72 -18.54 38.82 13.35
N THR A 73 -19.08 39.05 12.16
CA THR A 73 -20.31 39.81 12.00
C THR A 73 -21.48 38.85 12.07
N ASN A 74 -21.92 38.61 13.30
CA ASN A 74 -23.11 37.85 13.67
C ASN A 74 -24.37 38.46 13.03
N HIS A 75 -24.89 37.82 11.98
CA HIS A 75 -26.14 38.23 11.36
C HIS A 75 -27.33 37.63 12.14
N THR A 76 -27.75 38.32 13.20
CA THR A 76 -29.06 38.07 13.85
C THR A 76 -30.17 38.72 13.03
N GLY A 77 -31.20 37.93 12.72
CA GLY A 77 -32.39 38.37 11.99
C GLY A 77 -33.38 39.17 12.83
N GLU A 78 -34.15 40.01 12.11
CA GLU A 78 -35.49 40.60 12.32
C GLU A 78 -35.53 41.70 11.24
N ILE A 79 -36.50 41.78 10.33
CA ILE A 79 -37.95 41.98 10.48
C ILE A 79 -38.67 41.29 9.31
#